data_AF-A0A7K0DPD8-F1
#
_entry.id   AF-A0A7K0DPD8-F1
#
_cell.length_a   1.000
_cell.length_b   1.000
_cell.length_c   1.000
_cell.angle_alpha   90.00
_cell.angle_beta   90.00
_cell.angle_gamma   90.00
#
_symmetry.space_group_name_H-M   'P 1'
#
loop_
_entity.id
_entity.type
_entity.pdbx_description
1 polymer ?
#
loop_
_entity_poly.entity_id
_entity_poly.type
_entity_poly.pdbx_seq_one_letter_code
_entity_poly.pdbx_strand_id
1 'polypeptide(L)'
;MAGRKRHSPEEIVNKLRRAEVLAAAGASRNQIAAELEVSVATLSNWRRQYAGAGPETSRELQRLREQNARLERLLIEAVLEKDALRRAVDGRW
;
A
#
# COMPACT_ATOMS: atom_id res chain seq x y z
N MET A 1 -12.39 -27.23 16.28
CA MET A 1 -12.71 -26.27 15.20
C MET A 1 -11.40 -25.74 14.66
N ALA A 2 -10.96 -26.19 13.48
CA ALA A 2 -9.69 -25.74 12.90
C ALA A 2 -9.72 -24.21 12.73
N GLY A 3 -8.73 -23.52 13.30
CA GLY A 3 -8.62 -22.06 13.22
C GLY A 3 -8.62 -21.59 11.77
N ARG A 4 -9.36 -20.53 11.49
CA ARG A 4 -9.44 -19.92 10.17
C ARG A 4 -8.01 -19.53 9.73
N LYS A 5 -7.46 -20.14 8.67
CA LYS A 5 -6.19 -19.70 8.08
C LYS A 5 -6.30 -18.20 7.80
N ARG A 6 -5.46 -17.39 8.43
CA ARG A 6 -5.39 -15.95 8.19
C ARG A 6 -4.53 -15.73 6.96
N HIS A 7 -5.09 -15.08 5.95
CA HIS A 7 -4.33 -14.63 4.80
C HIS A 7 -3.61 -13.32 5.13
N SER A 8 -2.35 -13.19 4.70
CA SER A 8 -1.62 -11.94 4.82
C SER A 8 -2.19 -10.89 3.86
N PRO A 9 -2.01 -9.58 4.11
CA PRO A 9 -2.43 -8.54 3.18
C PRO A 9 -1.86 -8.73 1.76
N GLU A 10 -0.60 -9.16 1.65
CA GLU A 10 0.05 -9.44 0.36
C GLU A 10 -0.57 -10.64 -0.37
N GLU A 11 -0.87 -11.72 0.36
CA GLU A 11 -1.57 -12.88 -0.19
C GLU A 11 -2.94 -12.49 -0.74
N ILE A 12 -3.68 -11.65 -0.01
CA ILE A 12 -5.00 -11.17 -0.42
C ILE A 12 -4.90 -10.37 -1.72
N VAL A 13 -3.95 -9.43 -1.81
CA VAL A 13 -3.74 -8.61 -3.02
C VAL A 13 -3.35 -9.48 -4.22
N ASN A 14 -2.46 -10.46 -4.02
CA ASN A 14 -2.06 -11.38 -5.09
C ASN A 14 -3.23 -12.24 -5.58
N LYS A 15 -4.06 -12.77 -4.65
CA LYS A 15 -5.28 -13.51 -4.99
C LYS A 15 -6.30 -12.63 -5.72
N LEU A 16 -6.46 -11.36 -5.33
CA LEU A 16 -7.35 -10.41 -6.02
C LEU A 16 -6.88 -10.12 -7.45
N ARG A 17 -5.58 -9.91 -7.69
CA ARG A 17 -5.03 -9.77 -9.05
C ARG A 17 -5.27 -11.01 -9.90
N ARG A 18 -5.04 -12.20 -9.33
CA ARG A 18 -5.32 -13.46 -10.03
C ARG A 18 -6.82 -13.61 -10.35
N ALA A 19 -7.70 -13.18 -9.44
CA ALA A 19 -9.14 -13.14 -9.66
C ALA A 19 -9.53 -12.24 -10.84
N GLU A 20 -8.87 -11.10 -11.02
CA GLU A 20 -9.09 -10.19 -12.16
C GLU A 20 -8.67 -10.82 -13.48
N VAL A 21 -7.51 -11.48 -13.52
CA VAL A 21 -7.02 -12.19 -14.70
C VAL A 21 -7.99 -13.31 -15.11
N LEU A 22 -8.45 -14.11 -14.15
CA LEU A 22 -9.41 -15.19 -14.42
C LEU A 22 -10.77 -14.65 -14.87
N ALA A 23 -11.23 -13.54 -14.28
CA ALA A 23 -12.46 -12.88 -14.71
C ALA A 23 -12.35 -12.35 -16.15
N ALA A 24 -11.21 -11.75 -16.52
CA ALA A 24 -10.95 -11.30 -17.88
C ALA A 24 -10.89 -12.46 -18.89
N ALA A 25 -10.46 -13.65 -18.45
CA ALA A 25 -10.52 -14.88 -19.22
C ALA A 25 -11.93 -15.53 -19.28
N GLY A 26 -12.95 -14.88 -18.71
CA GLY A 26 -14.34 -15.35 -18.75
C GLY A 26 -14.73 -16.34 -17.66
N ALA A 27 -13.88 -16.58 -16.66
CA ALA A 27 -14.22 -17.49 -15.56
C ALA A 27 -15.35 -16.94 -14.68
N SER A 28 -16.27 -17.82 -14.29
CA SER A 28 -17.35 -17.47 -13.37
C SER A 28 -16.83 -17.23 -11.94
N ARG A 29 -17.59 -16.48 -11.15
CA ARG A 29 -17.24 -16.19 -9.74
C ARG A 29 -16.98 -17.45 -8.90
N ASN A 30 -17.71 -18.53 -9.17
CA ASN A 30 -17.56 -19.81 -8.46
C ASN A 30 -16.26 -20.51 -8.85
N GLN A 31 -15.91 -20.52 -10.14
CA GLN A 31 -14.65 -21.08 -10.63
C GLN A 31 -13.45 -20.31 -10.07
N ILE A 32 -13.53 -18.98 -10.05
CA ILE A 32 -12.48 -18.13 -9.48
C ILE A 32 -12.30 -18.40 -7.99
N ALA A 33 -13.40 -18.52 -7.24
CA ALA A 33 -13.35 -18.80 -5.81
C ALA A 33 -12.73 -20.18 -5.52
N ALA A 34 -13.09 -21.19 -6.32
CA ALA A 34 -12.52 -22.53 -6.24
C ALA A 34 -11.01 -22.54 -6.53
N GLU A 35 -10.59 -21.92 -7.64
CA GLU A 35 -9.18 -21.80 -8.05
C GLU A 35 -8.32 -21.09 -6.99
N LEU A 36 -8.89 -20.09 -6.32
CA LEU A 36 -8.20 -19.32 -5.28
C LEU A 36 -8.32 -19.93 -3.88
N GLU A 37 -8.96 -21.08 -3.75
CA GLU A 37 -9.23 -21.79 -2.49
C GLU A 37 -9.90 -20.89 -1.43
N VAL A 38 -10.84 -20.04 -1.85
CA VAL A 38 -11.58 -19.14 -0.97
C VAL A 38 -13.08 -19.19 -1.27
N SER A 39 -13.91 -18.75 -0.35
CA SER A 39 -15.34 -18.61 -0.65
C SER A 39 -15.62 -17.37 -1.48
N VAL A 40 -16.70 -17.39 -2.26
CA VAL A 40 -17.18 -16.22 -3.02
C VAL A 40 -17.45 -15.03 -2.09
N ALA A 41 -17.95 -15.29 -0.88
CA ALA A 41 -18.18 -14.27 0.13
C ALA A 41 -16.86 -13.62 0.59
N THR A 42 -15.81 -14.41 0.82
CA THR A 42 -14.46 -13.89 1.14
C THR A 42 -13.94 -13.02 0.01
N LEU A 43 -14.04 -13.48 -1.24
CA LEU A 43 -13.59 -12.74 -2.41
C LEU A 43 -14.33 -11.39 -2.56
N SER A 44 -15.65 -11.38 -2.33
CA SER A 44 -16.46 -10.14 -2.35
C SER A 44 -16.07 -9.17 -1.22
N ASN A 45 -15.83 -9.69 -0.01
CA ASN A 45 -15.40 -8.87 1.12
C ASN A 45 -14.01 -8.27 0.88
N TRP A 46 -13.06 -9.04 0.35
CA TRP A 46 -11.75 -8.55 0.00
C TRP A 46 -11.81 -7.52 -1.12
N ARG A 47 -12.61 -7.74 -2.17
CA ARG A 47 -12.80 -6.70 -3.20
C ARG A 47 -13.31 -5.41 -2.60
N ARG A 48 -14.26 -5.44 -1.67
CA ARG A 48 -14.75 -4.22 -0.99
C ARG A 48 -13.65 -3.57 -0.13
N GLN A 49 -12.89 -4.38 0.62
CA GLN A 49 -11.86 -3.90 1.54
C GLN A 49 -10.62 -3.35 0.81
N TYR A 50 -10.30 -3.90 -0.36
CA TYR A 50 -9.12 -3.58 -1.17
C TYR A 50 -9.48 -2.89 -2.51
N ALA A 51 -10.73 -2.44 -2.69
CA ALA A 51 -11.21 -1.76 -3.91
C ALA A 51 -10.39 -0.50 -4.26
N GLY A 52 -9.77 0.12 -3.25
CA GLY A 52 -8.85 1.25 -3.40
C GLY A 52 -7.38 0.90 -3.13
N ALA A 53 -7.02 -0.39 -3.04
CA ALA A 53 -5.66 -0.85 -2.77
C ALA A 53 -5.06 -1.57 -3.99
N GLY A 54 -5.38 -1.06 -5.19
CA GLY A 54 -4.82 -1.56 -6.44
C GLY A 54 -3.31 -1.29 -6.53
N PRO A 55 -2.61 -1.91 -7.51
CA PRO A 55 -1.19 -1.64 -7.77
C PRO A 55 -0.88 -0.15 -7.93
N GLU A 56 -1.78 0.62 -8.54
CA GLU A 56 -1.63 2.07 -8.71
C GLU A 56 -1.65 2.83 -7.38
N THR A 57 -2.58 2.50 -6.48
CA THR A 57 -2.62 3.13 -5.15
C THR A 57 -1.40 2.75 -4.30
N SER A 58 -0.88 1.53 -4.46
CA SER A 58 0.38 1.13 -3.82
C SER A 58 1.58 1.90 -4.36
N ARG A 59 1.63 2.18 -5.67
CA ARG A 59 2.69 2.98 -6.30
C ARG A 59 2.60 4.44 -5.87
N GLU A 60 1.40 5.00 -5.82
CA GLU A 60 1.16 6.36 -5.34
C GLU A 60 1.53 6.52 -3.87
N LEU A 61 1.16 5.56 -3.02
CA LEU A 61 1.56 5.55 -1.61
C LEU A 61 3.09 5.50 -1.44
N GLN A 62 3.77 4.67 -2.24
CA GLN A 62 5.23 4.57 -2.22
C GLN A 62 5.88 5.88 -2.67
N ARG A 63 5.40 6.46 -3.77
CA ARG A 63 5.85 7.76 -4.27
C ARG A 63 5.67 8.87 -3.24
N LEU A 64 4.50 8.91 -2.58
CA LEU A 64 4.22 9.90 -1.54
C LEU A 64 5.13 9.72 -0.33
N ARG A 65 5.43 8.49 0.08
CA ARG A 65 6.39 8.21 1.17
C ARG A 65 7.81 8.66 0.82
N GLU A 66 8.27 8.38 -0.39
CA GLU A 66 9.59 8.82 -0.87
C GLU A 66 9.70 10.34 -0.94
N GLN A 67 8.65 11.00 -1.43
CA GLN A 67 8.55 12.46 -1.44
C GLN A 67 8.57 13.03 -0.02
N ASN A 68 7.83 12.44 0.91
CA ASN A 68 7.80 12.88 2.30
C ASN A 68 9.19 12.75 2.96
N ALA A 69 9.86 11.60 2.81
CA ALA A 69 11.21 11.39 3.33
C ALA A 69 12.26 12.34 2.69
N ARG A 70 12.05 12.77 1.44
CA ARG A 70 12.89 13.80 0.81
C ARG A 70 12.60 15.18 1.41
N LEU A 71 11.34 15.52 1.60
CA LEU A 71 10.93 16.80 2.19
C LEU A 71 11.41 16.94 3.63
N GLU A 72 11.33 15.88 4.44
CA GLU A 72 11.85 15.87 5.81
C GLU A 72 13.35 16.18 5.85
N ARG A 73 14.15 15.55 4.97
CA ARG A 73 15.59 15.82 4.86
C ARG A 73 15.88 17.27 4.51
N LEU A 74 15.21 17.80 3.47
CA LEU A 74 15.38 19.19 3.06
C LEU A 74 14.95 20.18 4.14
N LEU A 75 13.88 19.85 4.89
CA LEU A 75 13.43 20.67 6.00
C LEU A 75 14.47 20.72 7.12
N ILE A 76 15.05 19.56 7.48
CA ILE A 76 16.11 19.49 8.50
C ILE A 76 17.31 20.33 8.07
N GLU A 77 17.78 20.17 6.83
CA GLU A 77 18.89 20.96 6.28
C GLU A 77 18.60 22.46 6.34
N ALA A 78 17.43 22.90 5.88
CA ALA A 78 17.05 24.31 5.91
C ALA A 78 16.93 24.88 7.33
N VAL A 79 16.43 24.08 8.28
CA VAL A 79 16.34 24.48 9.70
C VAL A 79 17.74 24.62 10.31
N LEU A 80 18.65 23.69 10.03
CA LEU A 80 20.04 23.76 10.49
C LEU A 80 20.77 24.98 9.93
N GLU A 81 20.60 25.27 8.63
CA GLU A 81 21.19 26.44 7.99
C GLU A 81 20.65 27.74 8.59
N LYS A 82 19.33 27.83 8.79
CA LYS A 82 18.69 28.97 9.44
C LYS A 82 19.21 29.20 10.86
N ASP A 83 19.41 28.14 11.63
CA ASP A 83 19.94 28.23 12.99
C ASP A 83 21.41 28.66 13.00
N ALA A 84 22.22 28.17 12.06
CA ALA A 84 23.61 28.59 11.90
C ALA A 84 23.71 30.09 11.54
N LEU A 85 22.88 30.56 10.60
CA LEU A 85 22.80 31.96 10.23
C LEU A 85 22.38 32.85 11.41
N ARG A 86 21.39 32.42 12.19
CA ARG A 86 20.98 33.15 13.41
C ARG A 86 22.10 33.25 14.42
N ARG A 87 22.84 32.16 14.66
CA ARG A 87 24.00 32.15 15.57
C ARG A 87 25.11 33.09 15.09
N ALA A 88 25.39 33.12 13.80
CA ALA A 88 26.38 34.01 13.20
C ALA A 88 25.99 35.49 13.35
N VAL A 89 24.72 35.84 13.13
CA VAL A 89 24.21 37.21 13.34
C VAL A 89 24.24 37.60 14.82
N ASP A 90 23.89 36.68 15.71
CA ASP A 90 23.84 36.92 17.15
C ASP A 90 25.22 36.89 17.82
N GLY A 91 26.29 36.61 17.08
CA GLY A 91 27.67 36.52 17.60
C GLY A 91 27.90 35.35 18.57
N ARG A 92 26.99 34.36 18.59
CA ARG A 92 27.06 33.19 19.48
C ARG A 92 27.61 32.00 18.69
N TRP A 93 28.92 31.79 18.75
CA TRP A 93 29.59 30.59 18.23
C TRP A 93 29.65 29.50 19.29
#